data_AF-A0A2E0J6Z5-F1
#
_entry.id   AF-A0A2E0J6Z5-F1
#
_cell.length_a   1.000
_cell.length_b   1.000
_cell.length_c   1.000
_cell.angle_alpha   90.00
_cell.angle_beta   90.00
_cell.angle_gamma   90.00
#
_symmetry.space_group_name_H-M   'P 1'
#
loop_
_entity.id
_entity.type
_entity.pdbx_description
1 polymer ?
#
loop_
_entity_poly.entity_id
_entity_poly.type
_entity_poly.pdbx_seq_one_letter_code
_entity_poly.pdbx_strand_id
1 'polypeptide(L)'
;MTAIFEKTFDRTLDRLVAEYAIEAWRGGELEAWLFEDEAARRAAEKRFAEVGIKARLHSAYKPLVHFFLEDVPAAPRIAITYPVSSAAPEQRFLLEAYPLAGMVGEAEISVTSAPVDGPLEYGVEITAADGAVSRHAVFAPNRLADDHIGEKLLSPCGWLRVRHPDGRIVDEALATDFERLFHETMAAIDAHPWGEDEPFFEALHIRVSMPGADRRLPVDEEAISLHEALHEDFYFSLLELFQKKSGRKLGSRGLQPGQIIPVIAAGEGAITVKVETRPLTTEPAFWPAQPLHEAEGPFSVSMVNETLEEIGGEAFEVSSRSGRPVPARYVRGTDHPIMLSGGQHPNEISGVAGALRGASLLSEREGAHFTVSPLENPDGYALHYALCQSQPHHMHHAARYTALGDDLEYREAEPLYEKAIRREAYSRTKAVLHVNLHGYPSHEWTRPLTGYVPRGFEMWTVPKGFFLVARHKPGWAERTRRLIEKVTAELAKVPGLVAFNAAQIRLYEIHAGALQFEVLNGFPITITEVDRHDAPMTLITEYPDETIYGDAFRLAHEAQTQTVLAAYDALQEMMAESLTV
;
A
#
# COMPACT_ATOMS: atom_id res chain seq x y z
N MET A 1 -9.55 -25.38 -12.61
CA MET A 1 -10.06 -24.02 -12.79
C MET A 1 -11.57 -24.06 -12.65
N THR A 2 -12.14 -23.22 -11.79
CA THR A 2 -13.59 -23.18 -11.53
C THR A 2 -14.09 -21.75 -11.66
N ALA A 3 -15.03 -21.51 -12.58
CA ALA A 3 -15.65 -20.19 -12.74
C ALA A 3 -16.67 -19.94 -11.61
N ILE A 4 -16.65 -18.74 -11.03
CA ILE A 4 -17.53 -18.33 -9.92
C ILE A 4 -18.53 -17.27 -10.40
N PHE A 5 -18.04 -16.24 -11.07
CA PHE A 5 -18.85 -15.09 -11.47
C PHE A 5 -18.27 -14.46 -12.74
N GLU A 6 -19.14 -14.05 -13.65
CA GLU A 6 -18.77 -13.29 -14.84
C GLU A 6 -19.90 -12.34 -15.20
N LYS A 7 -19.59 -11.05 -15.32
CA LYS A 7 -20.61 -10.04 -15.61
C LYS A 7 -20.03 -8.83 -16.35
N THR A 8 -20.86 -8.25 -17.21
CA THR A 8 -20.64 -6.94 -17.83
C THR A 8 -21.59 -5.92 -17.22
N PHE A 9 -21.09 -4.72 -16.95
CA PHE A 9 -21.84 -3.61 -16.38
C PHE A 9 -21.91 -2.46 -17.37
N ASP A 10 -23.13 -1.98 -17.63
CA ASP A 10 -23.32 -0.77 -18.43
C ASP A 10 -22.70 0.44 -17.71
N ARG A 11 -21.89 1.20 -18.47
CA ARG A 11 -21.16 2.34 -17.94
C ARG A 11 -22.11 3.44 -17.49
N THR A 12 -21.91 3.95 -16.27
CA THR A 12 -22.82 4.96 -15.70
C THR A 12 -22.81 6.25 -16.49
N LEU A 13 -21.63 6.69 -16.91
CA LEU A 13 -21.48 7.90 -17.71
C LEU A 13 -22.27 7.82 -19.03
N ASP A 14 -22.19 6.69 -19.73
CA ASP A 14 -22.91 6.50 -20.99
C ASP A 14 -24.42 6.45 -20.79
N ARG A 15 -24.89 5.81 -19.70
CA ARG A 15 -26.30 5.83 -19.31
C ARG A 15 -26.79 7.25 -19.05
N LEU A 16 -26.05 8.05 -18.28
CA LEU A 16 -26.42 9.44 -18.00
C LEU A 16 -26.50 10.27 -19.28
N VAL A 17 -25.54 10.11 -20.19
CA VAL A 17 -25.60 10.83 -21.47
C VAL A 17 -26.80 10.37 -22.30
N ALA A 18 -27.10 9.06 -22.36
CA ALA A 18 -28.26 8.56 -23.09
C ALA A 18 -29.60 9.04 -22.51
N GLU A 19 -29.69 9.17 -21.18
CA GLU A 19 -30.91 9.57 -20.49
C GLU A 19 -31.15 11.08 -20.53
N TYR A 20 -30.10 11.88 -20.33
CA TYR A 20 -30.23 13.33 -20.17
C TYR A 20 -29.86 14.11 -21.43
N ALA A 21 -28.97 13.64 -22.32
CA ALA A 21 -28.58 14.39 -23.52
C ALA A 21 -29.60 14.26 -24.66
N ILE A 22 -30.87 14.58 -24.34
CA ILE A 22 -32.01 14.54 -25.25
C ILE A 22 -32.75 15.87 -25.23
N GLU A 23 -33.50 16.15 -26.31
CA GLU A 23 -34.21 17.43 -26.51
C GLU A 23 -35.13 17.81 -25.34
N ALA A 24 -35.73 16.82 -24.67
CA ALA A 24 -36.61 17.05 -23.53
C ALA A 24 -35.91 17.81 -22.37
N TRP A 25 -34.59 17.70 -22.24
CA TRP A 25 -33.81 18.34 -21.19
C TRP A 25 -33.11 19.63 -21.63
N ARG A 26 -33.33 20.11 -22.86
CA ARG A 26 -32.70 21.34 -23.36
C ARG A 26 -32.94 22.53 -22.41
N GLY A 27 -31.87 23.20 -22.01
CA GLY A 27 -31.89 24.31 -21.04
C GLY A 27 -31.84 23.86 -19.58
N GLY A 28 -31.73 22.56 -19.31
CA GLY A 28 -31.53 22.01 -17.98
C GLY A 28 -30.10 22.15 -17.47
N GLU A 29 -29.93 21.88 -16.18
CA GLU A 29 -28.63 21.80 -15.51
C GLU A 29 -28.40 20.37 -14.97
N LEU A 30 -27.16 19.89 -15.08
CA LEU A 30 -26.75 18.56 -14.61
C LEU A 30 -25.41 18.67 -13.89
N GLU A 31 -25.34 18.19 -12.66
CA GLU A 31 -24.09 17.90 -11.96
C GLU A 31 -24.06 16.42 -11.58
N ALA A 32 -22.93 15.76 -11.77
CA ALA A 32 -22.78 14.39 -11.28
C ALA A 32 -21.36 14.12 -10.77
N TRP A 33 -21.26 13.27 -9.77
CA TRP A 33 -20.00 12.77 -9.22
C TRP A 33 -19.88 11.31 -9.60
N LEU A 34 -18.79 10.97 -10.30
CA LEU A 34 -18.59 9.65 -10.90
C LEU A 34 -17.17 9.15 -10.62
N PHE A 35 -17.01 7.83 -10.55
CA PHE A 35 -15.69 7.17 -10.54
C PHE A 35 -15.16 7.09 -11.98
N GLU A 36 -14.84 8.25 -12.55
CA GLU A 36 -14.48 8.43 -13.96
C GLU A 36 -13.28 9.37 -14.10
N ASP A 37 -12.41 9.09 -15.07
CA ASP A 37 -11.29 9.96 -15.38
C ASP A 37 -11.75 11.34 -15.89
N GLU A 38 -10.84 12.31 -15.81
CA GLU A 38 -11.13 13.68 -16.20
C GLU A 38 -11.51 13.79 -17.69
N ALA A 39 -10.80 13.07 -18.57
CA ALA A 39 -11.00 13.17 -20.01
C ALA A 39 -12.41 12.71 -20.42
N ALA A 40 -12.88 11.60 -19.86
CA ALA A 40 -14.21 11.07 -20.07
C ALA A 40 -15.29 12.05 -19.55
N ARG A 41 -15.09 12.60 -18.34
CA ARG A 41 -15.99 13.60 -17.77
C ARG A 41 -16.10 14.83 -18.66
N ARG A 42 -14.98 15.41 -19.12
CA ARG A 42 -14.99 16.57 -20.04
C ARG A 42 -15.62 16.26 -21.40
N ALA A 43 -15.40 15.05 -21.94
CA ALA A 43 -16.02 14.63 -23.19
C ALA A 43 -17.55 14.53 -23.07
N ALA A 44 -18.07 14.01 -21.95
CA ALA A 44 -19.50 13.96 -21.69
C ALA A 44 -20.11 15.34 -21.44
N GLU A 45 -19.43 16.24 -20.71
CA GLU A 45 -19.86 17.64 -20.56
C GLU A 45 -20.05 18.33 -21.92
N LYS A 46 -19.12 18.09 -22.87
CA LYS A 46 -19.24 18.61 -24.24
C LYS A 46 -20.49 18.06 -24.95
N ARG A 47 -20.78 16.76 -24.83
CA ARG A 47 -21.97 16.13 -25.41
C ARG A 47 -23.26 16.72 -24.84
N PHE A 48 -23.30 17.01 -23.54
CA PHE A 48 -24.43 17.72 -22.94
C PHE A 48 -24.57 19.16 -23.46
N ALA A 49 -23.45 19.88 -23.61
CA ALA A 49 -23.46 21.23 -24.15
C ALA A 49 -23.99 21.30 -25.60
N GLU A 50 -23.67 20.30 -26.43
CA GLU A 50 -24.14 20.20 -27.84
C GLU A 50 -25.67 20.14 -27.96
N VAL A 51 -26.37 19.60 -26.96
CA VAL A 51 -27.84 19.58 -26.88
C VAL A 51 -28.43 20.69 -26.02
N GLY A 52 -27.60 21.65 -25.57
CA GLY A 52 -28.02 22.82 -24.81
C GLY A 52 -28.26 22.56 -23.33
N ILE A 53 -27.58 21.57 -22.73
CA ILE A 53 -27.61 21.28 -21.30
C ILE A 53 -26.32 21.80 -20.66
N LYS A 54 -26.46 22.52 -19.56
CA LYS A 54 -25.31 22.97 -18.77
C LYS A 54 -24.92 21.86 -17.81
N ALA A 55 -23.86 21.13 -18.14
CA ALA A 55 -23.38 20.01 -17.34
C ALA A 55 -22.03 20.29 -16.69
N ARG A 56 -21.84 19.77 -15.48
CA ARG A 56 -20.54 19.70 -14.80
C ARG A 56 -20.38 18.34 -14.13
N LEU A 57 -19.33 17.61 -14.48
CA LEU A 57 -19.06 16.28 -13.96
C LEU A 57 -17.80 16.31 -13.11
N HIS A 58 -17.91 15.79 -11.90
CA HIS A 58 -16.88 15.77 -10.87
C HIS A 58 -16.41 14.34 -10.59
N SER A 59 -15.21 14.19 -10.02
CA SER A 59 -14.79 12.91 -9.49
C SER A 59 -15.53 12.63 -8.18
N ALA A 60 -16.08 11.42 -8.03
CA ALA A 60 -16.56 10.92 -6.73
C ALA A 60 -15.39 10.49 -5.82
N TYR A 61 -14.23 10.22 -6.40
CA TYR A 61 -13.00 9.85 -5.69
C TYR A 61 -12.13 11.08 -5.47
N LYS A 62 -11.82 11.42 -4.21
CA LYS A 62 -10.95 12.56 -3.84
C LYS A 62 -11.38 13.90 -4.46
N PRO A 63 -12.65 14.33 -4.27
CA PRO A 63 -13.21 15.49 -4.96
C PRO A 63 -12.44 16.79 -4.68
N LEU A 64 -11.88 16.96 -3.47
CA LEU A 64 -11.03 18.10 -3.16
C LEU A 64 -9.74 18.11 -3.98
N VAL A 65 -9.05 16.97 -4.07
CA VAL A 65 -7.81 16.86 -4.85
C VAL A 65 -8.10 17.13 -6.32
N HIS A 66 -9.19 16.56 -6.86
CA HIS A 66 -9.63 16.83 -8.23
C HIS A 66 -10.00 18.30 -8.47
N PHE A 67 -10.64 18.97 -7.51
CA PHE A 67 -10.90 20.40 -7.61
C PHE A 67 -9.59 21.20 -7.82
N PHE A 68 -8.53 20.90 -7.06
CA PHE A 68 -7.24 21.54 -7.25
C PHE A 68 -6.52 21.15 -8.54
N LEU A 69 -6.70 19.92 -9.01
CA LEU A 69 -6.13 19.45 -10.28
C LEU A 69 -6.80 20.05 -11.52
N GLU A 70 -8.09 20.38 -11.42
CA GLU A 70 -8.93 20.68 -12.58
C GLU A 70 -9.37 22.14 -12.67
N ASP A 71 -9.58 22.79 -11.52
CA ASP A 71 -10.31 24.07 -11.46
C ASP A 71 -9.53 25.21 -10.82
N VAL A 72 -8.52 24.89 -10.00
CA VAL A 72 -7.80 25.91 -9.23
C VAL A 72 -6.52 26.31 -9.93
N PRO A 73 -6.34 27.60 -10.29
CA PRO A 73 -5.04 28.10 -10.72
C PRO A 73 -4.08 28.20 -9.53
N ALA A 74 -2.77 28.25 -9.81
CA ALA A 74 -1.75 28.46 -8.79
C ALA A 74 -2.04 29.73 -7.96
N ALA A 75 -1.99 29.59 -6.63
CA ALA A 75 -2.30 30.66 -5.71
C ALA A 75 -1.32 30.65 -4.52
N PRO A 76 -0.96 31.83 -3.96
CA PRO A 76 0.00 31.92 -2.86
C PRO A 76 -0.57 31.46 -1.51
N ARG A 77 -1.89 31.48 -1.30
CA ARG A 77 -2.49 31.12 -0.01
C ARG A 77 -3.83 30.43 -0.17
N ILE A 78 -3.97 29.32 0.54
CA ILE A 78 -5.09 28.39 0.48
C ILE A 78 -5.54 28.08 1.91
N ALA A 79 -6.82 28.28 2.21
CA ALA A 79 -7.42 27.82 3.46
C ALA A 79 -8.51 26.81 3.17
N ILE A 80 -8.44 25.65 3.82
CA ILE A 80 -9.36 24.53 3.62
C ILE A 80 -10.05 24.23 4.95
N THR A 81 -11.36 24.05 4.89
CA THR A 81 -12.15 23.52 6.00
C THR A 81 -12.72 22.17 5.56
N TYR A 82 -12.29 21.06 6.19
CA TYR A 82 -12.74 19.72 5.83
C TYR A 82 -13.97 19.28 6.66
N PRO A 83 -14.89 18.50 6.07
CA PRO A 83 -16.06 18.03 6.80
C PRO A 83 -15.69 16.96 7.84
N VAL A 84 -16.46 16.89 8.92
CA VAL A 84 -16.30 15.88 9.99
C VAL A 84 -17.64 15.18 10.19
N SER A 85 -17.63 13.85 10.24
CA SER A 85 -18.81 13.04 10.51
C SER A 85 -18.55 12.09 11.66
N SER A 86 -19.55 11.92 12.54
CA SER A 86 -19.52 10.92 13.61
C SER A 86 -19.53 9.48 13.10
N ALA A 87 -19.80 9.27 11.81
CA ALA A 87 -19.79 7.96 11.15
C ALA A 87 -18.41 7.55 10.59
N ALA A 88 -17.35 8.35 10.81
CA ALA A 88 -15.99 8.05 10.38
C ALA A 88 -14.96 8.59 11.40
N PRO A 89 -13.68 8.16 11.35
CA PRO A 89 -12.62 8.81 12.12
C PRO A 89 -12.57 10.32 11.83
N GLU A 90 -12.33 11.13 12.86
CA GLU A 90 -12.39 12.59 12.79
C GLU A 90 -11.53 13.18 11.66
N GLN A 91 -10.36 12.62 11.44
CA GLN A 91 -9.39 13.09 10.45
C GLN A 91 -9.53 12.43 9.07
N ARG A 92 -10.56 11.60 8.84
CA ARG A 92 -10.72 10.85 7.58
C ARG A 92 -10.76 11.75 6.35
N PHE A 93 -11.51 12.86 6.39
CA PHE A 93 -11.57 13.80 5.26
C PHE A 93 -10.33 14.69 5.12
N LEU A 94 -9.58 14.90 6.20
CA LEU A 94 -8.26 15.53 6.15
C LEU A 94 -7.27 14.61 5.40
N LEU A 95 -7.31 13.31 5.71
CA LEU A 95 -6.50 12.29 5.05
C LEU A 95 -6.86 12.16 3.57
N GLU A 96 -8.14 12.19 3.21
CA GLU A 96 -8.58 12.19 1.80
C GLU A 96 -8.02 13.38 0.99
N ALA A 97 -7.62 14.48 1.65
CA ALA A 97 -7.00 15.62 0.99
C ALA A 97 -5.51 15.38 0.62
N TYR A 98 -4.87 14.33 1.11
CA TYR A 98 -3.50 13.98 0.72
C TYR A 98 -3.40 13.73 -0.79
N PRO A 99 -2.31 14.06 -1.51
CA PRO A 99 -1.11 14.80 -1.08
C PRO A 99 -1.21 16.30 -1.41
N LEU A 100 -2.37 16.95 -1.25
CA LEU A 100 -2.64 18.29 -1.76
C LEU A 100 -1.59 19.34 -1.37
N ALA A 101 -1.08 19.33 -0.13
CA ALA A 101 -0.04 20.28 0.28
C ALA A 101 1.26 20.15 -0.54
N GLY A 102 1.59 18.96 -1.04
CA GLY A 102 2.72 18.77 -1.97
C GLY A 102 2.41 19.24 -3.39
N MET A 103 1.14 19.18 -3.80
CA MET A 103 0.71 19.55 -5.16
C MET A 103 0.68 21.07 -5.39
N VAL A 104 0.44 21.85 -4.34
CA VAL A 104 0.29 23.32 -4.43
C VAL A 104 1.62 24.08 -4.32
N GLY A 105 2.75 23.36 -4.24
CA GLY A 105 4.09 23.94 -4.19
C GLY A 105 4.31 24.78 -2.94
N GLU A 106 4.81 26.00 -3.12
CA GLU A 106 5.17 26.92 -2.02
C GLU A 106 3.98 27.69 -1.42
N ALA A 107 2.73 27.32 -1.75
CA ALA A 107 1.55 27.98 -1.23
C ALA A 107 1.42 27.82 0.28
N GLU A 108 1.05 28.89 1.00
CA GLU A 108 0.66 28.80 2.40
C GLU A 108 -0.68 28.07 2.49
N ILE A 109 -0.65 26.82 2.97
CA ILE A 109 -1.85 26.01 3.18
C ILE A 109 -2.21 25.97 4.67
N SER A 110 -3.47 26.25 5.00
CA SER A 110 -4.03 26.01 6.33
C SER A 110 -5.25 25.12 6.22
N VAL A 111 -5.36 24.14 7.11
CA VAL A 111 -6.44 23.15 7.09
C VAL A 111 -7.08 23.06 8.47
N THR A 112 -8.41 23.17 8.52
CA THR A 112 -9.19 23.15 9.78
C THR A 112 -10.43 22.27 9.63
N SER A 113 -10.95 21.75 10.74
CA SER A 113 -12.19 20.95 10.74
C SER A 113 -13.44 21.83 10.73
N ALA A 114 -14.45 21.43 9.97
CA ALA A 114 -15.82 21.91 10.14
C ALA A 114 -16.46 21.36 11.43
N PRO A 115 -17.60 21.91 11.89
CA PRO A 115 -18.40 21.28 12.94
C PRO A 115 -18.79 19.83 12.59
N VAL A 116 -18.80 18.96 13.60
CA VAL A 116 -19.20 17.55 13.46
C VAL A 116 -20.64 17.46 12.95
N ASP A 117 -20.85 16.54 12.00
CA ASP A 117 -22.14 16.25 11.36
C ASP A 117 -22.77 17.46 10.64
N GLY A 118 -21.92 18.38 10.17
CA GLY A 118 -22.28 19.36 9.15
C GLY A 118 -22.40 18.75 7.74
N PRO A 119 -22.65 19.57 6.72
CA PRO A 119 -22.61 19.13 5.33
C PRO A 119 -21.27 18.46 4.99
N LEU A 120 -21.32 17.39 4.21
CA LEU A 120 -20.12 16.71 3.70
C LEU A 120 -19.53 17.52 2.54
N GLU A 121 -18.98 18.68 2.86
CA GLU A 121 -18.44 19.65 1.91
C GLU A 121 -17.13 20.22 2.45
N TYR A 122 -16.14 20.33 1.58
CA TYR A 122 -14.93 21.10 1.86
C TYR A 122 -15.19 22.58 1.57
N GLY A 123 -14.93 23.44 2.54
CA GLY A 123 -14.83 24.89 2.32
C GLY A 123 -13.43 25.23 1.82
N VAL A 124 -13.32 25.97 0.73
CA VAL A 124 -12.02 26.37 0.17
C VAL A 124 -12.00 27.88 -0.03
N GLU A 125 -11.03 28.56 0.58
CA GLU A 125 -10.73 29.96 0.35
C GLU A 125 -9.36 30.10 -0.32
N ILE A 126 -9.34 30.75 -1.48
CA ILE A 126 -8.12 30.96 -2.28
C ILE A 126 -7.86 32.45 -2.34
N THR A 127 -6.67 32.86 -1.88
CA THR A 127 -6.18 34.24 -2.03
C THR A 127 -5.19 34.28 -3.19
N ALA A 128 -5.53 35.01 -4.24
CA ALA A 128 -4.68 35.22 -5.40
C ALA A 128 -3.51 36.18 -5.10
N ALA A 129 -2.53 36.26 -6.01
CA ALA A 129 -1.34 37.11 -5.84
C ALA A 129 -1.64 38.61 -5.77
N ASP A 130 -2.77 39.05 -6.34
CA ASP A 130 -3.27 40.43 -6.26
C ASP A 130 -4.07 40.71 -4.97
N GLY A 131 -4.22 39.70 -4.09
CA GLY A 131 -5.00 39.76 -2.87
C GLY A 131 -6.50 39.48 -3.04
N ALA A 132 -6.97 39.18 -4.26
CA ALA A 132 -8.36 38.80 -4.48
C ALA A 132 -8.68 37.46 -3.79
N VAL A 133 -9.81 37.40 -3.09
CA VAL A 133 -10.24 36.20 -2.35
C VAL A 133 -11.45 35.58 -3.05
N SER A 134 -11.35 34.30 -3.39
CA SER A 134 -12.46 33.49 -3.88
C SER A 134 -12.80 32.38 -2.89
N ARG A 135 -14.09 32.03 -2.80
CA ARG A 135 -14.60 31.00 -1.89
C ARG A 135 -15.39 29.97 -2.67
N HIS A 136 -15.13 28.70 -2.37
CA HIS A 136 -15.71 27.56 -3.05
C HIS A 136 -16.19 26.54 -2.02
N ALA A 137 -17.24 25.82 -2.36
CA ALA A 137 -17.71 24.65 -1.63
C ALA A 137 -17.54 23.43 -2.53
N VAL A 138 -16.77 22.44 -2.08
CA VAL A 138 -16.50 21.22 -2.83
C VAL A 138 -17.23 20.07 -2.15
N PHE A 139 -18.32 19.62 -2.76
CA PHE A 139 -19.13 18.52 -2.22
C PHE A 139 -18.38 17.19 -2.25
N ALA A 140 -18.43 16.47 -1.13
CA ALA A 140 -17.82 15.16 -0.94
C ALA A 140 -18.91 14.08 -0.87
N PRO A 141 -19.34 13.51 -2.02
CA PRO A 141 -20.46 12.58 -2.08
C PRO A 141 -20.11 11.29 -1.33
N ASN A 142 -20.76 11.08 -0.20
CA ASN A 142 -20.60 9.88 0.60
C ASN A 142 -21.96 9.33 1.01
N ARG A 143 -22.02 8.01 1.16
CA ARG A 143 -23.21 7.30 1.63
C ARG A 143 -22.85 6.43 2.81
N LEU A 144 -23.67 6.51 3.86
CA LEU A 144 -23.62 5.58 4.98
C LEU A 144 -24.37 4.31 4.58
N ALA A 145 -23.67 3.17 4.56
CA ALA A 145 -24.23 1.87 4.26
C ALA A 145 -23.56 0.79 5.11
N ASP A 146 -24.18 -0.38 5.20
CA ASP A 146 -23.54 -1.56 5.79
C ASP A 146 -22.60 -2.18 4.75
N ASP A 147 -21.39 -2.57 5.17
CA ASP A 147 -20.39 -3.18 4.29
C ASP A 147 -20.57 -4.70 4.13
N HIS A 148 -19.61 -5.36 3.48
CA HIS A 148 -19.62 -6.79 3.20
C HIS A 148 -19.51 -7.68 4.46
N ILE A 149 -19.10 -7.13 5.62
CA ILE A 149 -19.14 -7.85 6.90
C ILE A 149 -20.31 -7.43 7.80
N GLY A 150 -21.06 -6.41 7.42
CA GLY A 150 -22.24 -5.89 8.13
C GLY A 150 -21.95 -4.70 9.05
N GLU A 151 -20.78 -4.08 8.93
CA GLU A 151 -20.41 -2.88 9.69
C GLU A 151 -20.87 -1.61 8.96
N LYS A 152 -21.36 -0.62 9.72
CA LYS A 152 -21.78 0.68 9.15
C LYS A 152 -20.56 1.50 8.75
N LEU A 153 -20.57 2.00 7.52
CA LEU A 153 -19.43 2.71 6.96
C LEU A 153 -19.85 3.86 6.05
N LEU A 154 -19.22 5.02 6.25
CA LEU A 154 -19.38 6.18 5.37
C LEU A 154 -18.36 6.09 4.24
N SER A 155 -18.82 5.83 3.03
CA SER A 155 -17.95 5.62 1.86
C SER A 155 -18.27 6.59 0.73
N PRO A 156 -17.26 7.04 -0.04
CA PRO A 156 -17.46 7.72 -1.31
C PRO A 156 -18.49 7.00 -2.20
N CYS A 157 -19.37 7.76 -2.85
CA CYS A 157 -20.38 7.21 -3.75
C CYS A 157 -20.63 8.10 -4.97
N GLY A 158 -21.27 7.55 -6.00
CA GLY A 158 -21.81 8.39 -7.06
C GLY A 158 -22.93 9.29 -6.56
N TRP A 159 -23.09 10.44 -7.22
CA TRP A 159 -24.16 11.39 -6.89
C TRP A 159 -24.68 12.09 -8.14
N LEU A 160 -25.98 12.37 -8.19
CA LEU A 160 -26.62 13.05 -9.30
C LEU A 160 -27.47 14.22 -8.81
N ARG A 161 -27.21 15.39 -9.40
CA ARG A 161 -28.03 16.60 -9.27
C ARG A 161 -28.52 17.02 -10.64
N VAL A 162 -29.82 17.00 -10.89
CA VAL A 162 -30.39 17.54 -12.14
C VAL A 162 -31.50 18.52 -11.86
N ARG A 163 -31.55 19.59 -12.65
CA ARG A 163 -32.63 20.58 -12.66
C ARG A 163 -33.19 20.67 -14.07
N HIS A 164 -34.42 20.20 -14.23
CA HIS A 164 -35.15 20.31 -15.47
C HIS A 164 -35.70 21.75 -15.65
N PRO A 165 -35.83 22.27 -16.89
CA PRO A 165 -36.40 23.60 -17.16
C PRO A 165 -37.82 23.82 -16.61
N ASP A 166 -38.60 22.75 -16.47
CA ASP A 166 -39.96 22.79 -15.89
C ASP A 166 -39.98 22.85 -14.34
N GLY A 167 -38.83 22.85 -13.69
CA GLY A 167 -38.68 22.93 -12.25
C GLY A 167 -38.54 21.59 -11.52
N ARG A 168 -38.56 20.43 -12.21
CA ARG A 168 -38.21 19.14 -11.58
C ARG A 168 -36.75 19.13 -11.14
N ILE A 169 -36.50 18.62 -9.94
CA ILE A 169 -35.16 18.51 -9.35
C ILE A 169 -34.94 17.07 -8.87
N VAL A 170 -33.75 16.53 -9.13
CA VAL A 170 -33.23 15.31 -8.50
C VAL A 170 -31.91 15.69 -7.81
N ASP A 171 -31.71 15.20 -6.60
CA ASP A 171 -30.49 15.38 -5.80
C ASP A 171 -30.34 14.14 -4.91
N GLU A 172 -29.70 13.09 -5.45
CA GLU A 172 -29.65 11.78 -4.79
C GLU A 172 -28.37 11.00 -5.10
N ALA A 173 -28.10 10.01 -4.25
CA ALA A 173 -27.01 9.06 -4.46
C ALA A 173 -27.27 8.23 -5.73
N LEU A 174 -26.21 8.07 -6.53
CA LEU A 174 -26.22 7.35 -7.79
C LEU A 174 -25.37 6.09 -7.65
N ALA A 175 -25.98 4.91 -7.76
CA ALA A 175 -25.22 3.66 -7.80
C ALA A 175 -24.46 3.53 -9.13
N THR A 176 -23.15 3.76 -9.10
CA THR A 176 -22.29 3.66 -10.27
C THR A 176 -22.01 2.21 -10.68
N ASP A 177 -21.50 2.01 -11.88
CA ASP A 177 -20.96 0.75 -12.39
C ASP A 177 -19.72 0.31 -11.61
N PHE A 178 -18.89 1.25 -11.16
CA PHE A 178 -17.77 0.97 -10.25
C PHE A 178 -18.25 0.36 -8.91
N GLU A 179 -19.22 1.00 -8.26
CA GLU A 179 -19.83 0.49 -7.02
C GLU A 179 -20.57 -0.84 -7.24
N ARG A 180 -21.39 -0.95 -8.29
CA ARG A 180 -22.14 -2.17 -8.61
C ARG A 180 -21.19 -3.34 -8.90
N LEU A 181 -20.11 -3.10 -9.65
CA LEU A 181 -19.10 -4.12 -9.92
C LEU A 181 -18.54 -4.69 -8.63
N PHE A 182 -18.12 -3.84 -7.69
CA PHE A 182 -17.55 -4.30 -6.44
C PHE A 182 -18.57 -5.08 -5.60
N HIS A 183 -19.74 -4.49 -5.34
CA HIS A 183 -20.73 -5.09 -4.46
C HIS A 183 -21.28 -6.41 -5.01
N GLU A 184 -21.59 -6.48 -6.31
CA GLU A 184 -22.08 -7.72 -6.91
C GLU A 184 -21.01 -8.81 -6.99
N THR A 185 -19.74 -8.43 -7.23
CA THR A 185 -18.63 -9.38 -7.22
C THR A 185 -18.38 -9.94 -5.82
N MET A 186 -18.36 -9.08 -4.80
CA MET A 186 -18.23 -9.50 -3.39
C MET A 186 -19.37 -10.43 -2.98
N ALA A 187 -20.62 -10.10 -3.33
CA ALA A 187 -21.77 -10.94 -3.03
C ALA A 187 -21.70 -12.31 -3.74
N ALA A 188 -21.21 -12.36 -4.98
CA ALA A 188 -21.04 -13.61 -5.71
C ALA A 188 -19.95 -14.50 -5.09
N ILE A 189 -18.86 -13.90 -4.57
CA ILE A 189 -17.80 -14.62 -3.86
C ILE A 189 -18.29 -15.13 -2.49
N ASP A 190 -19.03 -14.32 -1.74
CA ASP A 190 -19.62 -14.71 -0.45
C ASP A 190 -20.58 -15.90 -0.60
N ALA A 191 -21.41 -15.87 -1.66
CA ALA A 191 -22.37 -16.92 -1.94
C ALA A 191 -21.75 -18.24 -2.44
N HIS A 192 -20.46 -18.26 -2.78
CA HIS A 192 -19.79 -19.46 -3.28
C HIS A 192 -19.52 -20.47 -2.14
N PRO A 193 -19.80 -21.78 -2.32
CA PRO A 193 -19.65 -22.77 -1.27
C PRO A 193 -18.19 -23.23 -1.10
N TRP A 194 -17.37 -22.41 -0.44
CA TRP A 194 -15.93 -22.65 -0.24
C TRP A 194 -15.54 -23.86 0.63
N GLY A 195 -16.50 -24.46 1.35
CA GLY A 195 -16.21 -25.45 2.39
C GLY A 195 -15.84 -24.81 3.73
N GLU A 196 -15.34 -25.62 4.67
CA GLU A 196 -15.06 -25.21 6.05
C GLU A 196 -13.57 -25.19 6.41
N ASP A 197 -12.71 -25.77 5.56
CA ASP A 197 -11.29 -25.93 5.84
C ASP A 197 -10.43 -24.90 5.10
N GLU A 198 -9.49 -24.28 5.81
CA GLU A 198 -8.44 -23.46 5.23
C GLU A 198 -7.31 -24.36 4.67
N PRO A 199 -6.72 -24.03 3.51
CA PRO A 199 -7.09 -22.95 2.60
C PRO A 199 -8.28 -23.29 1.71
N PHE A 200 -9.18 -22.31 1.54
CA PHE A 200 -10.42 -22.45 0.76
C PHE A 200 -10.16 -22.61 -0.74
N PHE A 201 -9.04 -22.05 -1.22
CA PHE A 201 -8.59 -22.15 -2.61
C PHE A 201 -7.07 -22.11 -2.70
N GLU A 202 -6.57 -22.44 -3.89
CA GLU A 202 -5.16 -22.19 -4.25
C GLU A 202 -4.98 -20.72 -4.64
N ALA A 203 -5.60 -20.30 -5.75
CA ALA A 203 -5.63 -18.91 -6.18
C ALA A 203 -7.04 -18.50 -6.64
N LEU A 204 -7.56 -17.40 -6.09
CA LEU A 204 -8.79 -16.73 -6.49
C LEU A 204 -8.44 -15.53 -7.37
N HIS A 205 -8.69 -15.64 -8.67
CA HIS A 205 -8.46 -14.56 -9.61
C HIS A 205 -9.73 -13.72 -9.78
N ILE A 206 -9.59 -12.40 -9.64
CA ILE A 206 -10.62 -11.41 -9.95
C ILE A 206 -10.07 -10.52 -11.05
N ARG A 207 -10.51 -10.75 -12.28
CA ARG A 207 -10.05 -9.98 -13.45
C ARG A 207 -11.09 -8.95 -13.81
N VAL A 208 -10.72 -7.69 -13.76
CA VAL A 208 -11.57 -6.58 -14.17
C VAL A 208 -10.94 -5.90 -15.38
N SER A 209 -11.77 -5.55 -16.36
CA SER A 209 -11.42 -4.62 -17.43
C SER A 209 -12.33 -3.42 -17.31
N MET A 210 -11.77 -2.24 -17.08
CA MET A 210 -12.52 -0.99 -16.91
C MET A 210 -11.82 0.18 -17.64
N PRO A 211 -12.57 1.20 -18.08
CA PRO A 211 -11.98 2.42 -18.62
C PRO A 211 -11.35 3.25 -17.50
N GLY A 212 -10.43 4.13 -17.89
CA GLY A 212 -9.70 4.98 -16.97
C GLY A 212 -8.20 4.91 -17.22
N ALA A 213 -7.47 5.89 -16.71
CA ALA A 213 -6.02 5.88 -16.66
C ALA A 213 -5.54 6.39 -15.30
N ASP A 214 -4.43 5.84 -14.83
CA ASP A 214 -3.78 6.31 -13.62
C ASP A 214 -3.15 7.68 -13.89
N ARG A 215 -3.31 8.62 -12.96
CA ARG A 215 -2.73 9.96 -13.05
C ARG A 215 -1.61 10.10 -12.02
N ARG A 216 -0.36 10.08 -12.48
CA ARG A 216 0.79 10.44 -11.65
C ARG A 216 0.67 11.90 -11.17
N LEU A 217 0.92 12.13 -9.89
CA LEU A 217 0.92 13.45 -9.28
C LEU A 217 2.35 14.00 -9.21
N PRO A 218 2.54 15.34 -9.15
CA PRO A 218 3.86 15.96 -9.06
C PRO A 218 4.42 15.91 -7.62
N VAL A 219 4.19 14.81 -6.90
CA VAL A 219 4.60 14.61 -5.50
C VAL A 219 5.12 13.19 -5.37
N ASP A 220 6.42 13.01 -5.14
CA ASP A 220 7.08 11.72 -4.90
C ASP A 220 6.52 10.58 -5.77
N GLU A 221 6.03 9.50 -5.14
CA GLU A 221 5.44 8.33 -5.80
C GLU A 221 3.92 8.40 -6.02
N GLU A 222 3.29 9.51 -5.64
CA GLU A 222 1.84 9.63 -5.55
C GLU A 222 1.11 9.56 -6.89
N ALA A 223 -0.01 8.85 -6.90
CA ALA A 223 -0.88 8.72 -8.06
C ALA A 223 -2.36 8.68 -7.68
N ILE A 224 -3.22 9.09 -8.60
CA ILE A 224 -4.66 8.86 -8.55
C ILE A 224 -4.95 7.66 -9.46
N SER A 225 -5.29 6.51 -8.86
CA SER A 225 -5.68 5.31 -9.60
C SER A 225 -6.95 4.69 -9.02
N LEU A 226 -8.00 4.63 -9.84
CA LEU A 226 -9.19 3.83 -9.52
C LEU A 226 -8.94 2.33 -9.71
N HIS A 227 -7.97 1.96 -10.56
CA HIS A 227 -7.61 0.56 -10.76
C HIS A 227 -6.97 -0.03 -9.51
N GLU A 228 -6.00 0.68 -8.94
CA GLU A 228 -5.35 0.30 -7.70
C GLU A 228 -6.31 0.35 -6.52
N ALA A 229 -7.08 1.44 -6.38
CA ALA A 229 -8.08 1.54 -5.32
C ALA A 229 -9.07 0.36 -5.34
N LEU A 230 -9.49 -0.09 -6.53
CA LEU A 230 -10.35 -1.26 -6.68
C LEU A 230 -9.62 -2.58 -6.39
N HIS A 231 -8.33 -2.70 -6.75
CA HIS A 231 -7.49 -3.83 -6.38
C HIS A 231 -7.48 -3.98 -4.86
N GLU A 232 -7.18 -2.90 -4.16
CA GLU A 232 -7.07 -2.83 -2.71
C GLU A 232 -8.41 -3.07 -2.02
N ASP A 233 -9.50 -2.49 -2.55
CA ASP A 233 -10.86 -2.76 -2.10
C ASP A 233 -11.19 -4.24 -2.19
N PHE A 234 -10.93 -4.90 -3.32
CA PHE A 234 -11.16 -6.35 -3.44
C PHE A 234 -10.30 -7.15 -2.48
N TYR A 235 -9.00 -6.87 -2.45
CA TYR A 235 -8.06 -7.69 -1.71
C TYR A 235 -8.39 -7.72 -0.21
N PHE A 236 -8.47 -6.55 0.42
CA PHE A 236 -8.69 -6.48 1.86
C PHE A 236 -10.13 -6.81 2.26
N SER A 237 -11.13 -6.48 1.44
CA SER A 237 -12.51 -6.89 1.72
C SER A 237 -12.67 -8.41 1.68
N LEU A 238 -11.94 -9.09 0.79
CA LEU A 238 -11.96 -10.55 0.76
C LEU A 238 -11.22 -11.17 1.96
N LEU A 239 -10.13 -10.57 2.43
CA LEU A 239 -9.51 -11.00 3.70
C LEU A 239 -10.48 -10.89 4.88
N GLU A 240 -11.21 -9.78 4.98
CA GLU A 240 -12.22 -9.56 6.01
C GLU A 240 -13.38 -10.58 5.90
N LEU A 241 -13.85 -10.84 4.69
CA LEU A 241 -14.88 -11.85 4.41
C LEU A 241 -14.41 -13.25 4.84
N PHE A 242 -13.21 -13.67 4.45
CA PHE A 242 -12.69 -14.98 4.82
C PHE A 242 -12.33 -15.08 6.30
N GLN A 243 -11.90 -13.99 6.96
CA GLN A 243 -11.77 -13.96 8.43
C GLN A 243 -13.09 -14.24 9.12
N LYS A 244 -14.16 -13.57 8.69
CA LYS A 244 -15.52 -13.81 9.21
C LYS A 244 -15.96 -15.24 8.96
N LYS A 245 -15.72 -15.78 7.76
CA LYS A 245 -16.05 -17.17 7.42
C LYS A 245 -15.31 -18.18 8.30
N SER A 246 -14.04 -17.96 8.58
CA SER A 246 -13.23 -18.80 9.47
C SER A 246 -13.49 -18.58 10.97
N GLY A 247 -14.42 -17.68 11.33
CA GLY A 247 -14.68 -17.32 12.73
C GLY A 247 -13.52 -16.59 13.42
N ARG A 248 -12.57 -16.05 12.65
CA ARG A 248 -11.42 -15.29 13.15
C ARG A 248 -11.83 -13.84 13.42
N LYS A 249 -11.11 -13.20 14.34
CA LYS A 249 -11.23 -11.75 14.53
C LYS A 249 -10.72 -11.02 13.28
N LEU A 250 -11.33 -9.88 12.96
CA LEU A 250 -10.83 -9.00 11.91
C LEU A 250 -9.37 -8.60 12.20
N GLY A 251 -8.56 -8.55 11.15
CA GLY A 251 -7.13 -8.27 11.26
C GLY A 251 -6.27 -9.46 11.72
N SER A 252 -6.85 -10.67 11.82
CA SER A 252 -6.06 -11.89 12.10
C SER A 252 -5.10 -12.18 10.94
N ARG A 253 -3.80 -12.00 11.19
CA ARG A 253 -2.70 -12.22 10.22
C ARG A 253 -2.37 -13.70 9.98
N GLY A 254 -2.98 -14.62 10.72
CA GLY A 254 -2.84 -16.07 10.55
C GLY A 254 -3.95 -16.72 9.73
N LEU A 255 -4.80 -15.93 9.05
CA LEU A 255 -5.78 -16.43 8.08
C LEU A 255 -5.05 -17.06 6.89
N GLN A 256 -5.45 -18.26 6.47
CA GLN A 256 -4.90 -18.92 5.28
C GLN A 256 -5.99 -19.16 4.24
N PRO A 257 -6.51 -18.15 3.51
CA PRO A 257 -7.60 -18.38 2.56
C PRO A 257 -7.13 -19.00 1.23
N GLY A 258 -5.84 -18.89 0.90
CA GLY A 258 -5.29 -19.00 -0.45
C GLY A 258 -4.91 -17.64 -1.03
N GLN A 259 -4.32 -17.60 -2.23
CA GLN A 259 -3.96 -16.33 -2.88
C GLN A 259 -5.19 -15.62 -3.42
N ILE A 260 -5.44 -14.38 -2.98
CA ILE A 260 -6.46 -13.51 -3.56
C ILE A 260 -5.75 -12.60 -4.55
N ILE A 261 -6.15 -12.65 -5.82
CA ILE A 261 -5.43 -12.00 -6.93
C ILE A 261 -6.39 -11.12 -7.75
N PRO A 262 -6.62 -9.87 -7.32
CA PRO A 262 -7.25 -8.86 -8.16
C PRO A 262 -6.28 -8.42 -9.27
N VAL A 263 -6.79 -8.32 -10.50
CA VAL A 263 -6.08 -7.75 -11.65
C VAL A 263 -7.03 -6.79 -12.34
N ILE A 264 -6.81 -5.50 -12.13
CA ILE A 264 -7.70 -4.44 -12.64
C ILE A 264 -7.02 -3.76 -13.83
N ALA A 265 -7.34 -4.20 -15.04
CA ALA A 265 -6.70 -3.72 -16.25
C ALA A 265 -7.50 -2.61 -16.93
N ALA A 266 -6.77 -1.69 -17.57
CA ALA A 266 -7.36 -0.71 -18.47
C ALA A 266 -8.02 -1.43 -19.66
N GLY A 267 -9.21 -1.00 -20.04
CA GLY A 267 -9.95 -1.48 -21.20
C GLY A 267 -10.86 -0.40 -21.80
N GLU A 268 -11.50 -0.73 -22.92
CA GLU A 268 -12.41 0.19 -23.61
C GLU A 268 -13.87 -0.23 -23.39
N GLY A 269 -14.77 0.76 -23.24
CA GLY A 269 -16.21 0.54 -23.22
C GLY A 269 -16.74 0.07 -21.86
N ALA A 270 -17.57 -0.98 -21.89
CA ALA A 270 -18.27 -1.48 -20.72
C ALA A 270 -17.31 -2.17 -19.72
N ILE A 271 -17.63 -2.03 -18.44
CA ILE A 271 -16.82 -2.65 -17.39
C ILE A 271 -17.15 -4.15 -17.33
N THR A 272 -16.14 -5.00 -17.24
CA THR A 272 -16.32 -6.45 -17.11
C THR A 272 -15.56 -7.00 -15.91
N VAL A 273 -16.12 -8.04 -15.29
CA VAL A 273 -15.45 -8.81 -14.24
C VAL A 273 -15.56 -10.29 -14.52
N LYS A 274 -14.49 -11.03 -14.24
CA LYS A 274 -14.47 -12.49 -14.22
C LYS A 274 -13.76 -12.97 -12.96
N VAL A 275 -14.44 -13.83 -12.20
CA VAL A 275 -13.96 -14.46 -10.97
C VAL A 275 -13.84 -15.96 -11.18
N GLU A 276 -12.67 -16.50 -10.88
CA GLU A 276 -12.41 -17.94 -11.00
C GLU A 276 -11.30 -18.40 -10.07
N THR A 277 -11.38 -19.65 -9.61
CA THR A 277 -10.24 -20.29 -8.95
C THR A 277 -9.32 -20.96 -9.96
N ARG A 278 -8.02 -20.91 -9.68
CA ARG A 278 -6.97 -21.56 -10.46
C ARG A 278 -5.99 -22.27 -9.53
N PRO A 279 -5.26 -23.28 -10.03
CA PRO A 279 -4.11 -23.82 -9.32
C PRO A 279 -3.03 -22.75 -9.11
N LEU A 280 -2.19 -22.94 -8.09
CA LEU A 280 -1.00 -22.12 -7.88
C LEU A 280 -0.10 -22.18 -9.12
N THR A 281 0.43 -21.03 -9.50
CA THR A 281 1.46 -20.97 -10.54
C THR A 281 2.78 -21.49 -10.00
N THR A 282 3.51 -22.26 -10.80
CA THR A 282 4.91 -22.65 -10.56
C THR A 282 5.87 -21.89 -11.48
N GLU A 283 5.38 -20.98 -12.31
CA GLU A 283 6.20 -20.17 -13.21
C GLU A 283 7.13 -19.24 -12.42
N PRO A 284 8.42 -19.14 -12.76
CA PRO A 284 9.33 -18.27 -12.04
C PRO A 284 9.07 -16.78 -12.37
N ALA A 285 9.54 -15.89 -11.50
CA ALA A 285 9.62 -14.46 -11.79
C ALA A 285 10.74 -14.20 -12.80
N PHE A 286 10.46 -13.46 -13.87
CA PHE A 286 11.44 -13.12 -14.91
C PHE A 286 11.83 -11.63 -14.85
N TRP A 287 12.21 -11.16 -13.66
CA TRP A 287 12.80 -9.83 -13.50
C TRP A 287 14.11 -9.71 -14.29
N PRO A 288 14.49 -8.51 -14.75
CA PRO A 288 15.73 -8.31 -15.47
C PRO A 288 16.95 -8.55 -14.56
N ALA A 289 18.02 -9.08 -15.14
CA ALA A 289 19.33 -9.09 -14.50
C ALA A 289 19.91 -7.67 -14.47
N GLN A 290 20.51 -7.29 -13.35
CA GLN A 290 21.05 -5.95 -13.11
C GLN A 290 22.35 -6.08 -12.29
N PRO A 291 23.24 -5.06 -12.23
CA PRO A 291 24.35 -5.10 -11.28
C PRO A 291 23.86 -4.89 -9.84
N LEU A 292 24.36 -5.68 -8.90
CA LEU A 292 23.91 -5.69 -7.49
C LEU A 292 23.91 -4.30 -6.84
N HIS A 293 24.91 -3.47 -7.14
CA HIS A 293 25.06 -2.14 -6.52
C HIS A 293 24.41 -0.99 -7.29
N GLU A 294 23.96 -1.21 -8.52
CA GLU A 294 23.45 -0.16 -9.43
C GLU A 294 21.97 -0.35 -9.81
N ALA A 295 21.33 -1.38 -9.24
CA ALA A 295 19.98 -1.81 -9.55
C ALA A 295 18.95 -0.67 -9.46
N GLU A 296 18.02 -0.67 -10.40
CA GLU A 296 16.92 0.31 -10.49
C GLU A 296 15.56 -0.34 -10.23
N GLY A 297 15.53 -1.62 -9.84
CA GLY A 297 14.31 -2.35 -9.50
C GLY A 297 14.60 -3.79 -9.06
N PRO A 298 13.56 -4.63 -8.95
CA PRO A 298 13.68 -5.99 -8.42
C PRO A 298 14.64 -6.90 -9.20
N PHE A 299 15.21 -7.89 -8.51
CA PHE A 299 16.20 -8.81 -9.06
C PHE A 299 15.61 -10.08 -9.67
N SER A 300 16.23 -10.59 -10.74
CA SER A 300 15.93 -11.95 -11.21
C SER A 300 16.21 -13.01 -10.14
N VAL A 301 15.43 -14.09 -10.10
CA VAL A 301 15.66 -15.20 -9.17
C VAL A 301 17.03 -15.85 -9.40
N SER A 302 17.49 -15.92 -10.66
CA SER A 302 18.84 -16.40 -10.97
C SER A 302 19.92 -15.53 -10.34
N MET A 303 19.78 -14.21 -10.41
CA MET A 303 20.72 -13.29 -9.79
C MET A 303 20.73 -13.39 -8.26
N VAL A 304 19.57 -13.56 -7.62
CA VAL A 304 19.49 -13.83 -6.18
C VAL A 304 20.33 -15.05 -5.82
N ASN A 305 20.20 -16.14 -6.60
CA ASN A 305 20.93 -17.39 -6.37
C ASN A 305 22.43 -17.25 -6.64
N GLU A 306 22.81 -16.57 -7.73
CA GLU A 306 24.21 -16.29 -8.09
C GLU A 306 24.90 -15.45 -6.99
N THR A 307 24.26 -14.39 -6.50
CA THR A 307 24.81 -13.59 -5.40
C THR A 307 24.94 -14.41 -4.10
N LEU A 308 23.98 -15.29 -3.80
CA LEU A 308 24.11 -16.21 -2.66
C LEU A 308 25.28 -17.19 -2.84
N GLU A 309 25.57 -17.66 -4.06
CA GLU A 309 26.75 -18.48 -4.33
C GLU A 309 28.06 -17.70 -4.13
N GLU A 310 28.11 -16.44 -4.57
CA GLU A 310 29.26 -15.55 -4.40
C GLU A 310 29.55 -15.22 -2.93
N ILE A 311 28.51 -14.99 -2.11
CA ILE A 311 28.63 -14.82 -0.66
C ILE A 311 29.30 -16.04 0.00
N GLY A 312 29.12 -17.24 -0.57
CA GLY A 312 29.72 -18.47 -0.08
C GLY A 312 29.11 -19.00 1.23
N GLY A 313 29.92 -19.68 2.05
CA GLY A 313 29.46 -20.34 3.27
C GLY A 313 28.65 -21.62 3.03
N GLU A 314 28.02 -22.13 4.09
CA GLU A 314 27.20 -23.35 4.03
C GLU A 314 25.80 -23.02 3.47
N ALA A 315 25.38 -23.72 2.42
CA ALA A 315 24.04 -23.59 1.85
C ALA A 315 22.99 -24.30 2.71
N PHE A 316 21.81 -23.72 2.84
CA PHE A 316 20.62 -24.39 3.34
C PHE A 316 19.37 -23.85 2.65
N GLU A 317 18.32 -24.66 2.60
CA GLU A 317 17.13 -24.37 1.82
C GLU A 317 15.89 -25.02 2.45
N VAL A 318 14.73 -24.39 2.25
CA VAL A 318 13.40 -24.98 2.46
C VAL A 318 12.53 -24.76 1.21
N SER A 319 11.31 -25.28 1.19
CA SER A 319 10.38 -25.09 0.07
C SER A 319 9.18 -24.24 0.47
N SER A 320 8.72 -23.39 -0.44
CA SER A 320 7.46 -22.67 -0.31
C SER A 320 6.24 -23.59 -0.45
N ARG A 321 5.04 -23.08 -0.15
CA ARG A 321 3.78 -23.82 -0.38
C ARG A 321 3.67 -24.37 -1.81
N SER A 322 4.07 -23.59 -2.83
CA SER A 322 4.01 -24.04 -4.23
C SER A 322 5.18 -24.94 -4.65
N GLY A 323 6.16 -25.16 -3.77
CA GLY A 323 7.36 -25.96 -4.05
C GLY A 323 8.53 -25.16 -4.62
N ARG A 324 8.50 -23.83 -4.59
CA ARG A 324 9.68 -23.02 -4.97
C ARG A 324 10.76 -23.12 -3.90
N PRO A 325 12.05 -23.15 -4.27
CA PRO A 325 13.15 -23.12 -3.32
C PRO A 325 13.21 -21.78 -2.59
N VAL A 326 13.58 -21.82 -1.31
CA VAL A 326 13.91 -20.66 -0.47
C VAL A 326 15.37 -20.82 -0.04
N PRO A 327 16.34 -20.41 -0.88
CA PRO A 327 17.76 -20.62 -0.62
C PRO A 327 18.30 -19.58 0.36
N ALA A 328 19.23 -20.02 1.21
CA ALA A 328 19.92 -19.19 2.19
C ALA A 328 21.38 -19.62 2.37
N ARG A 329 22.19 -18.74 2.97
CA ARG A 329 23.60 -19.00 3.29
C ARG A 329 23.89 -18.82 4.77
N TYR A 330 24.80 -19.64 5.27
CA TYR A 330 25.39 -19.50 6.59
C TYR A 330 26.90 -19.25 6.46
N VAL A 331 27.32 -18.02 6.76
CA VAL A 331 28.73 -17.62 6.83
C VAL A 331 29.17 -17.71 8.29
N ARG A 332 30.08 -18.65 8.57
CA ARG A 332 30.60 -18.87 9.92
C ARG A 332 31.86 -18.04 10.14
N GLY A 333 31.88 -17.27 11.23
CA GLY A 333 33.02 -16.47 11.64
C GLY A 333 33.23 -16.48 13.15
N THR A 334 34.06 -15.55 13.63
CA THR A 334 34.41 -15.38 15.04
C THR A 334 33.56 -14.33 15.75
N ASP A 335 32.89 -13.49 15.00
CA ASP A 335 32.04 -12.42 15.51
C ASP A 335 30.74 -12.95 16.13
N HIS A 336 30.02 -12.06 16.82
CA HIS A 336 28.68 -12.36 17.29
C HIS A 336 27.70 -12.49 16.12
N PRO A 337 26.98 -13.61 16.00
CA PRO A 337 26.18 -13.87 14.83
C PRO A 337 24.92 -13.01 14.76
N ILE A 338 24.54 -12.62 13.54
CA ILE A 338 23.21 -12.09 13.21
C ILE A 338 22.43 -13.03 12.27
N MET A 339 21.11 -12.92 12.30
CA MET A 339 20.23 -13.38 11.23
C MET A 339 19.86 -12.19 10.36
N LEU A 340 19.99 -12.31 9.04
CA LEU A 340 19.58 -11.30 8.07
C LEU A 340 18.50 -11.89 7.16
N SER A 341 17.36 -11.21 7.05
CA SER A 341 16.29 -11.60 6.12
C SER A 341 15.75 -10.44 5.30
N GLY A 342 15.18 -10.77 4.16
CA GLY A 342 14.42 -9.86 3.30
C GLY A 342 13.36 -10.63 2.50
N GLY A 343 12.48 -9.91 1.83
CA GLY A 343 11.47 -10.52 0.95
C GLY A 343 10.44 -11.38 1.70
N GLN A 344 10.21 -11.12 2.99
CA GLN A 344 9.05 -11.65 3.72
C GLN A 344 7.76 -11.19 3.01
N HIS A 345 7.72 -9.91 2.64
CA HIS A 345 6.69 -9.29 1.81
C HIS A 345 7.34 -8.87 0.49
N PRO A 346 7.15 -9.65 -0.58
CA PRO A 346 7.85 -9.45 -1.84
C PRO A 346 7.54 -8.15 -2.58
N ASN A 347 6.39 -7.52 -2.32
CA ASN A 347 6.04 -6.21 -2.86
C ASN A 347 6.83 -5.06 -2.19
N GLU A 348 7.44 -5.29 -1.03
CA GLU A 348 8.38 -4.40 -0.34
C GLU A 348 9.81 -4.63 -0.88
N ILE A 349 10.03 -4.13 -2.09
CA ILE A 349 11.09 -4.62 -2.99
C ILE A 349 12.52 -4.31 -2.53
N SER A 350 12.74 -3.29 -1.71
CA SER A 350 14.10 -2.89 -1.29
C SER A 350 14.72 -3.84 -0.29
N GLY A 351 13.90 -4.60 0.46
CA GLY A 351 14.37 -5.55 1.47
C GLY A 351 15.22 -6.69 0.88
N VAL A 352 14.83 -7.23 -0.28
CA VAL A 352 15.60 -8.26 -1.00
C VAL A 352 16.97 -7.72 -1.40
N ALA A 353 16.99 -6.51 -1.96
CA ALA A 353 18.21 -5.88 -2.43
C ALA A 353 19.14 -5.49 -1.28
N GLY A 354 18.60 -4.94 -0.20
CA GLY A 354 19.36 -4.62 1.02
C GLY A 354 19.98 -5.86 1.66
N ALA A 355 19.26 -6.98 1.69
CA ALA A 355 19.76 -8.23 2.27
C ALA A 355 20.94 -8.78 1.46
N LEU A 356 20.83 -8.81 0.13
CA LEU A 356 21.89 -9.28 -0.76
C LEU A 356 23.12 -8.37 -0.72
N ARG A 357 22.93 -7.04 -0.87
CA ARG A 357 24.03 -6.06 -0.82
C ARG A 357 24.73 -6.08 0.53
N GLY A 358 23.96 -6.06 1.61
CA GLY A 358 24.48 -6.10 2.98
C GLY A 358 25.28 -7.39 3.26
N ALA A 359 24.73 -8.55 2.89
CA ALA A 359 25.42 -9.82 3.05
C ALA A 359 26.69 -9.93 2.21
N SER A 360 26.67 -9.45 0.96
CA SER A 360 27.84 -9.39 0.10
C SER A 360 28.98 -8.60 0.76
N LEU A 361 28.68 -7.39 1.25
CA LEU A 361 29.67 -6.54 1.92
C LEU A 361 30.15 -7.12 3.26
N LEU A 362 29.28 -7.79 4.02
CA LEU A 362 29.68 -8.49 5.25
C LEU A 362 30.57 -9.69 4.97
N SER A 363 30.34 -10.43 3.88
CA SER A 363 31.12 -11.63 3.53
C SER A 363 32.60 -11.33 3.25
N GLU A 364 32.93 -10.09 2.89
CA GLU A 364 34.30 -9.62 2.66
C GLU A 364 35.05 -9.30 3.97
N ARG A 365 34.34 -9.20 5.11
CA ARG A 365 34.93 -8.83 6.40
C ARG A 365 35.52 -10.06 7.12
N GLU A 366 36.72 -9.90 7.66
CA GLU A 366 37.34 -10.92 8.51
C GLU A 366 36.49 -11.13 9.77
N GLY A 367 36.24 -12.39 10.13
CA GLY A 367 35.47 -12.73 11.32
C GLY A 367 33.94 -12.70 11.14
N ALA A 368 33.44 -12.27 9.97
CA ALA A 368 32.01 -12.12 9.71
C ALA A 368 31.19 -13.38 10.03
N HIS A 369 30.13 -13.22 10.81
CA HIS A 369 29.30 -14.35 11.26
C HIS A 369 27.81 -14.02 11.08
N PHE A 370 27.16 -14.64 10.10
CA PHE A 370 25.75 -14.36 9.83
C PHE A 370 25.07 -15.46 9.03
N THR A 371 23.73 -15.45 9.06
CA THR A 371 22.89 -16.13 8.06
C THR A 371 22.19 -15.08 7.20
N VAL A 372 21.95 -15.39 5.92
CA VAL A 372 21.16 -14.54 5.03
C VAL A 372 20.10 -15.35 4.30
N SER A 373 18.84 -14.91 4.40
CA SER A 373 17.68 -15.42 3.66
C SER A 373 16.99 -14.24 2.95
N PRO A 374 17.43 -13.88 1.73
CA PRO A 374 17.10 -12.59 1.12
C PRO A 374 15.72 -12.55 0.44
N LEU A 375 15.13 -13.71 0.15
CA LEU A 375 13.84 -13.86 -0.51
C LEU A 375 13.01 -14.95 0.17
N GLU A 376 12.40 -14.62 1.29
CA GLU A 376 11.65 -15.59 2.10
C GLU A 376 10.31 -16.02 1.47
N ASN A 377 9.64 -15.18 0.69
CA ASN A 377 8.35 -15.49 0.07
C ASN A 377 8.47 -15.54 -1.48
N PRO A 378 9.04 -16.61 -2.08
CA PRO A 378 9.21 -16.69 -3.53
C PRO A 378 7.88 -16.83 -4.30
N ASP A 379 6.81 -17.28 -3.64
CA ASP A 379 5.47 -17.38 -4.25
C ASP A 379 4.84 -16.00 -4.44
N GLY A 380 4.89 -15.15 -3.42
CA GLY A 380 4.51 -13.74 -3.52
C GLY A 380 5.40 -12.99 -4.51
N TYR A 381 6.70 -13.31 -4.60
CA TYR A 381 7.61 -12.66 -5.55
C TYR A 381 7.28 -12.96 -7.01
N ALA A 382 6.90 -14.21 -7.31
CA ALA A 382 6.39 -14.59 -8.63
C ALA A 382 5.07 -13.89 -8.95
N LEU A 383 4.20 -13.73 -7.97
CA LEU A 383 2.95 -12.98 -8.12
C LEU A 383 3.20 -11.48 -8.34
N HIS A 384 4.10 -10.87 -7.58
CA HIS A 384 4.51 -9.46 -7.72
C HIS A 384 4.99 -9.18 -9.15
N TYR A 385 5.89 -10.01 -9.67
CA TYR A 385 6.34 -9.93 -11.07
C TYR A 385 5.19 -9.95 -12.07
N ALA A 386 4.24 -10.88 -11.88
CA ALA A 386 3.10 -11.02 -12.78
C ALA A 386 2.17 -9.79 -12.76
N LEU A 387 1.93 -9.20 -11.59
CA LEU A 387 1.09 -8.02 -11.43
C LEU A 387 1.76 -6.76 -12.01
N CYS A 388 3.08 -6.61 -11.81
CA CYS A 388 3.85 -5.51 -12.38
C CYS A 388 3.90 -5.51 -13.91
N GLN A 389 3.56 -6.62 -14.60
CA GLN A 389 3.51 -6.63 -16.07
C GLN A 389 2.42 -5.70 -16.64
N SER A 390 1.32 -5.51 -15.91
CA SER A 390 0.25 -4.60 -16.32
C SER A 390 0.22 -3.30 -15.53
N GLN A 391 0.66 -3.33 -14.27
CA GLN A 391 0.49 -2.24 -13.31
C GLN A 391 1.82 -2.04 -12.56
N PRO A 392 2.88 -1.52 -13.21
CA PRO A 392 4.20 -1.51 -12.63
C PRO A 392 4.31 -0.62 -11.40
N HIS A 393 3.44 0.36 -11.17
CA HIS A 393 3.58 1.33 -10.07
C HIS A 393 2.59 1.13 -8.91
N HIS A 394 1.82 0.04 -8.90
CA HIS A 394 0.88 -0.23 -7.81
C HIS A 394 1.55 -0.93 -6.62
N MET A 395 0.95 -0.84 -5.43
CA MET A 395 1.43 -1.44 -4.18
C MET A 395 1.45 -2.96 -4.20
N HIS A 396 0.50 -3.58 -4.91
CA HIS A 396 0.36 -5.03 -5.05
C HIS A 396 0.30 -5.78 -3.71
N HIS A 397 -0.56 -5.35 -2.78
CA HIS A 397 -0.72 -6.06 -1.51
C HIS A 397 -1.13 -7.53 -1.68
N ALA A 398 -1.74 -7.90 -2.82
CA ALA A 398 -1.95 -9.29 -3.22
C ALA A 398 -0.67 -10.16 -3.24
N ALA A 399 0.49 -9.55 -3.47
CA ALA A 399 1.78 -10.20 -3.48
C ALA A 399 2.53 -10.12 -2.13
N ARG A 400 1.99 -9.42 -1.12
CA ARG A 400 2.55 -9.31 0.23
C ARG A 400 2.54 -10.66 0.96
N TYR A 401 1.40 -11.36 0.91
CA TYR A 401 1.20 -12.62 1.62
C TYR A 401 1.72 -13.83 0.86
N THR A 402 1.87 -14.94 1.57
CA THR A 402 2.37 -16.19 0.99
C THR A 402 1.33 -16.84 0.08
N ALA A 403 1.66 -17.97 -0.56
CA ALA A 403 0.65 -18.70 -1.30
C ALA A 403 -0.47 -19.29 -0.41
N LEU A 404 -0.30 -19.38 0.92
CA LEU A 404 -1.40 -19.67 1.85
C LEU A 404 -2.34 -18.47 2.04
N GLY A 405 -1.92 -17.26 1.67
CA GLY A 405 -2.61 -16.00 1.93
C GLY A 405 -2.47 -15.52 3.38
N ASP A 406 -1.55 -16.12 4.15
CA ASP A 406 -1.16 -15.65 5.48
C ASP A 406 0.05 -14.73 5.45
N ASP A 407 0.24 -14.02 6.56
CA ASP A 407 1.47 -13.35 6.87
C ASP A 407 2.51 -14.35 7.38
N LEU A 408 3.63 -14.47 6.66
CA LEU A 408 4.71 -15.41 6.97
C LEU A 408 5.14 -15.31 8.44
N GLU A 409 5.20 -14.09 8.98
CA GLU A 409 5.63 -13.84 10.35
C GLU A 409 4.67 -14.42 11.41
N TYR A 410 3.40 -14.65 11.07
CA TYR A 410 2.35 -15.08 12.00
C TYR A 410 2.00 -16.56 11.91
N ARG A 411 2.61 -17.32 11.00
CA ARG A 411 2.40 -18.79 10.90
C ARG A 411 3.02 -19.54 12.10
N GLU A 412 2.20 -20.20 12.91
CA GLU A 412 2.69 -20.89 14.13
C GLU A 412 2.74 -22.41 13.99
N ALA A 413 1.88 -22.99 13.15
CA ALA A 413 1.70 -24.44 13.03
C ALA A 413 2.35 -25.02 11.76
N GLU A 414 2.68 -26.31 11.82
CA GLU A 414 3.14 -27.09 10.67
C GLU A 414 2.00 -27.33 9.64
N PRO A 415 2.32 -27.50 8.35
CA PRO A 415 3.65 -27.34 7.76
C PRO A 415 4.09 -25.88 7.67
N LEU A 416 5.33 -25.57 8.06
CA LEU A 416 5.84 -24.19 8.06
C LEU A 416 6.23 -23.65 6.69
N TYR A 417 6.45 -24.52 5.70
CA TYR A 417 6.95 -24.17 4.37
C TYR A 417 8.10 -23.15 4.42
N GLU A 418 7.97 -22.02 3.73
CA GLU A 418 9.00 -21.00 3.66
C GLU A 418 9.40 -20.40 5.02
N LYS A 419 8.51 -20.37 6.02
CA LYS A 419 8.86 -19.90 7.38
C LYS A 419 9.93 -20.77 8.05
N ALA A 420 10.04 -22.04 7.66
CA ALA A 420 11.04 -22.95 8.23
C ALA A 420 12.47 -22.44 8.05
N ILE A 421 12.73 -21.57 7.06
CA ILE A 421 14.05 -20.97 6.83
C ILE A 421 14.57 -20.19 8.05
N ARG A 422 13.68 -19.50 8.78
CA ARG A 422 14.02 -18.74 9.99
C ARG A 422 14.42 -19.66 11.14
N ARG A 423 13.70 -20.78 11.32
CA ARG A 423 14.06 -21.78 12.34
C ARG A 423 15.42 -22.39 12.06
N GLU A 424 15.73 -22.64 10.79
CA GLU A 424 17.02 -23.20 10.39
C GLU A 424 18.16 -22.18 10.53
N ALA A 425 17.94 -20.93 10.13
CA ALA A 425 18.90 -19.84 10.34
C ALA A 425 19.22 -19.66 11.84
N TYR A 426 18.20 -19.69 12.70
CA TYR A 426 18.39 -19.62 14.16
C TYR A 426 19.05 -20.88 14.73
N SER A 427 18.73 -22.08 14.23
CA SER A 427 19.33 -23.34 14.69
C SER A 427 20.84 -23.35 14.51
N ARG A 428 21.32 -22.77 13.40
CA ARG A 428 22.74 -22.68 13.00
C ARG A 428 23.52 -21.62 13.77
N THR A 429 22.91 -20.47 14.04
CA THR A 429 23.61 -19.30 14.58
C THR A 429 23.40 -19.08 16.06
N LYS A 430 22.20 -19.37 16.59
CA LYS A 430 21.72 -18.86 17.88
C LYS A 430 21.92 -17.34 18.01
N ALA A 431 21.75 -16.63 16.89
CA ALA A 431 21.92 -15.19 16.81
C ALA A 431 21.11 -14.44 17.87
N VAL A 432 21.71 -13.40 18.43
CA VAL A 432 21.02 -12.53 19.40
C VAL A 432 20.22 -11.41 18.73
N LEU A 433 20.51 -11.16 17.46
CA LEU A 433 19.90 -10.12 16.63
C LEU A 433 19.40 -10.70 15.31
N HIS A 434 18.14 -10.42 14.99
CA HIS A 434 17.56 -10.63 13.66
C HIS A 434 17.33 -9.27 13.00
N VAL A 435 18.02 -9.00 11.89
CA VAL A 435 17.77 -7.85 11.01
C VAL A 435 16.81 -8.31 9.91
N ASN A 436 15.57 -7.81 9.96
CA ASN A 436 14.50 -8.20 9.06
C ASN A 436 14.10 -7.00 8.19
N LEU A 437 14.53 -7.01 6.93
CA LEU A 437 14.37 -5.86 6.04
C LEU A 437 12.99 -5.85 5.39
N HIS A 438 12.30 -4.72 5.53
CA HIS A 438 10.91 -4.52 5.18
C HIS A 438 10.67 -3.13 4.58
N GLY A 439 9.46 -2.94 4.07
CA GLY A 439 8.97 -1.70 3.54
C GLY A 439 7.47 -1.56 3.69
N TYR A 440 6.90 -0.51 3.11
CA TYR A 440 5.48 -0.19 3.22
C TYR A 440 5.05 0.72 2.06
N PRO A 441 3.75 1.06 1.93
CA PRO A 441 3.24 1.89 0.86
C PRO A 441 4.12 3.11 0.54
N SER A 442 4.55 3.19 -0.72
CA SER A 442 5.33 4.32 -1.25
C SER A 442 4.47 5.55 -1.57
N HIS A 443 3.16 5.35 -1.64
CA HIS A 443 2.13 6.35 -1.92
C HIS A 443 0.84 6.07 -1.15
N GLU A 444 -0.21 6.88 -1.32
CA GLU A 444 -1.46 6.76 -0.56
C GLU A 444 -2.22 5.43 -0.81
N TRP A 445 -2.50 4.70 0.26
CA TRP A 445 -3.28 3.46 0.24
C TRP A 445 -4.76 3.74 0.53
N THR A 446 -5.63 3.54 -0.46
CA THR A 446 -7.07 3.85 -0.32
C THR A 446 -7.98 2.65 -0.60
N ARG A 447 -9.16 2.69 0.01
CA ARG A 447 -10.25 1.71 -0.17
C ARG A 447 -11.61 2.43 -0.26
N PRO A 448 -11.88 3.14 -1.37
CA PRO A 448 -13.02 4.05 -1.48
C PRO A 448 -14.38 3.37 -1.27
N LEU A 449 -14.52 2.09 -1.63
CA LEU A 449 -15.80 1.38 -1.48
C LEU A 449 -15.98 0.75 -0.10
N THR A 450 -14.94 0.78 0.73
CA THR A 450 -14.99 0.41 2.13
C THR A 450 -14.41 1.50 3.04
N GLY A 451 -15.00 2.70 3.00
CA GLY A 451 -14.77 3.74 4.01
C GLY A 451 -13.55 4.63 3.77
N TYR A 452 -12.90 4.48 2.61
CA TYR A 452 -11.69 5.18 2.17
C TYR A 452 -10.42 4.78 2.91
N VAL A 453 -10.44 4.83 4.24
CA VAL A 453 -9.29 4.47 5.08
C VAL A 453 -9.26 2.96 5.28
N PRO A 454 -8.13 2.27 5.03
CA PRO A 454 -8.04 0.83 5.22
C PRO A 454 -8.19 0.46 6.70
N ARG A 455 -9.30 -0.21 7.03
CA ARG A 455 -9.64 -0.67 8.38
C ARG A 455 -8.50 -1.48 9.00
N GLY A 456 -8.05 -1.07 10.20
CA GLY A 456 -6.98 -1.73 10.94
C GLY A 456 -5.57 -1.41 10.43
N PHE A 457 -5.45 -0.60 9.38
CA PHE A 457 -4.18 -0.16 8.80
C PHE A 457 -4.13 1.37 8.65
N GLU A 458 -4.91 2.10 9.43
CA GLU A 458 -5.10 3.55 9.30
C GLU A 458 -3.74 4.30 9.35
N MET A 459 -2.82 3.84 10.20
CA MET A 459 -1.47 4.40 10.36
C MET A 459 -0.52 4.18 9.17
N TRP A 460 -0.89 3.32 8.22
CA TRP A 460 -0.11 2.96 7.02
C TRP A 460 -0.64 3.61 5.75
N THR A 461 -1.72 4.39 5.85
CA THR A 461 -2.41 4.99 4.70
C THR A 461 -1.52 5.91 3.87
N VAL A 462 -0.57 6.61 4.49
CA VAL A 462 0.31 7.57 3.79
C VAL A 462 1.78 7.42 4.19
N PRO A 463 2.72 7.70 3.28
CA PRO A 463 4.16 7.76 3.56
C PRO A 463 4.54 8.73 4.68
N LYS A 464 5.53 8.33 5.50
CA LYS A 464 6.05 9.05 6.66
C LYS A 464 7.57 8.88 6.85
N GLY A 465 8.28 8.63 5.75
CA GLY A 465 9.72 8.42 5.71
C GLY A 465 10.14 6.98 5.98
N PHE A 466 11.45 6.73 5.92
CA PHE A 466 12.08 5.51 6.40
C PHE A 466 12.08 5.47 7.93
N PHE A 467 11.53 4.42 8.53
CA PHE A 467 11.49 4.28 9.99
C PHE A 467 11.88 2.89 10.46
N LEU A 468 12.23 2.77 11.75
CA LEU A 468 12.75 1.54 12.33
C LEU A 468 11.87 1.03 13.46
N VAL A 469 11.55 -0.26 13.42
CA VAL A 469 10.82 -0.96 14.48
C VAL A 469 11.77 -1.94 15.16
N ALA A 470 12.02 -1.73 16.44
CA ALA A 470 12.81 -2.63 17.27
C ALA A 470 11.89 -3.43 18.19
N ARG A 471 12.11 -4.74 18.22
CA ARG A 471 11.40 -5.66 19.12
C ARG A 471 12.40 -6.39 19.99
N HIS A 472 12.06 -6.62 21.25
CA HIS A 472 12.99 -7.27 22.17
C HIS A 472 12.31 -8.15 23.21
N LYS A 473 13.01 -9.17 23.68
CA LYS A 473 12.57 -9.98 24.82
C LYS A 473 12.68 -9.22 26.15
N PRO A 474 11.99 -9.67 27.21
CA PRO A 474 12.20 -9.16 28.56
C PRO A 474 13.69 -9.15 28.94
N GLY A 475 14.15 -8.02 29.48
CA GLY A 475 15.56 -7.82 29.88
C GLY A 475 16.52 -7.34 28.77
N TRP A 476 16.03 -7.10 27.55
CA TRP A 476 16.83 -6.61 26.42
C TRP A 476 16.59 -5.15 26.03
N ALA A 477 15.74 -4.42 26.78
CA ALA A 477 15.34 -3.05 26.45
C ALA A 477 16.52 -2.08 26.24
N GLU A 478 17.45 -2.01 27.19
CA GLU A 478 18.60 -1.09 27.11
C GLU A 478 19.52 -1.41 25.92
N ARG A 479 19.79 -2.69 25.67
CA ARG A 479 20.59 -3.13 24.52
C ARG A 479 19.91 -2.76 23.21
N THR A 480 18.60 -2.95 23.13
CA THR A 480 17.80 -2.64 21.93
C THR A 480 17.78 -1.14 21.66
N ARG A 481 17.62 -0.32 22.71
CA ARG A 481 17.70 1.14 22.58
C ARG A 481 19.06 1.58 22.03
N ARG A 482 20.14 1.04 22.58
CA ARG A 482 21.50 1.35 22.16
C ARG A 482 21.78 0.92 20.71
N LEU A 483 21.26 -0.23 20.30
CA LEU A 483 21.32 -0.69 18.91
C LEU A 483 20.67 0.35 17.98
N ILE A 484 19.44 0.77 18.30
CA ILE A 484 18.69 1.77 17.51
C ILE A 484 19.40 3.12 17.46
N GLU A 485 19.96 3.59 18.57
CA GLU A 485 20.73 4.83 18.62
C GLU A 485 21.95 4.81 17.68
N LYS A 486 22.71 3.71 17.68
CA LYS A 486 23.85 3.54 16.78
C LYS A 486 23.42 3.43 15.32
N VAL A 487 22.41 2.60 15.03
CA VAL A 487 21.91 2.39 13.66
C VAL A 487 21.40 3.70 13.06
N THR A 488 20.55 4.44 13.78
CA THR A 488 20.01 5.71 13.29
C THR A 488 21.10 6.78 13.12
N ALA A 489 22.14 6.77 13.95
CA ALA A 489 23.28 7.68 13.80
C ALA A 489 24.12 7.41 12.54
N GLU A 490 24.30 6.14 12.16
CA GLU A 490 24.95 5.78 10.89
C GLU A 490 24.05 6.09 9.68
N LEU A 491 22.75 5.78 9.77
CA LEU A 491 21.79 6.12 8.72
C LEU A 491 21.70 7.62 8.45
N ALA A 492 21.87 8.46 9.47
CA ALA A 492 21.90 9.91 9.30
C ALA A 492 23.07 10.40 8.42
N LYS A 493 24.08 9.57 8.17
CA LYS A 493 25.22 9.88 7.28
C LYS A 493 24.93 9.53 5.82
N VAL A 494 23.86 8.79 5.53
CA VAL A 494 23.46 8.45 4.16
C VAL A 494 23.01 9.71 3.43
N PRO A 495 23.62 10.09 2.29
CA PRO A 495 23.28 11.30 1.58
C PRO A 495 21.79 11.39 1.23
N GLY A 496 21.15 12.49 1.59
CA GLY A 496 19.75 12.77 1.26
C GLY A 496 18.70 12.08 2.14
N LEU A 497 19.03 11.03 2.88
CA LEU A 497 18.05 10.21 3.60
C LEU A 497 17.31 10.96 4.72
N VAL A 498 18.02 11.79 5.50
CA VAL A 498 17.39 12.63 6.55
C VAL A 498 16.47 13.69 5.93
N ALA A 499 16.87 14.27 4.81
CA ALA A 499 16.06 15.27 4.10
C ALA A 499 14.80 14.65 3.50
N PHE A 500 14.93 13.44 2.94
CA PHE A 500 13.82 12.61 2.46
C PHE A 500 12.80 12.36 3.58
N ASN A 501 13.24 11.85 4.74
CA ASN A 501 12.37 11.63 5.88
C ASN A 501 11.67 12.90 6.34
N ALA A 502 12.42 14.00 6.48
CA ALA A 502 11.85 15.27 6.92
C ALA A 502 10.78 15.78 5.94
N ALA A 503 10.93 15.56 4.63
CA ALA A 503 9.92 15.94 3.64
C ALA A 503 8.63 15.12 3.80
N GLN A 504 8.74 13.79 3.89
CA GLN A 504 7.57 12.95 4.06
C GLN A 504 6.86 13.17 5.39
N ILE A 505 7.59 13.36 6.50
CA ILE A 505 7.00 13.66 7.82
C ILE A 505 6.22 14.98 7.77
N ARG A 506 6.75 16.04 7.13
CA ARG A 506 6.01 17.31 6.99
C ARG A 506 4.71 17.12 6.21
N LEU A 507 4.76 16.35 5.12
CA LEU A 507 3.58 16.09 4.30
C LEU A 507 2.54 15.24 5.05
N TYR A 508 3.01 14.23 5.79
CA TYR A 508 2.19 13.42 6.70
C TYR A 508 1.48 14.30 7.72
N GLU A 509 2.21 15.19 8.42
CA GLU A 509 1.63 15.98 9.52
C GLU A 509 0.51 16.92 9.08
N ILE A 510 0.56 17.40 7.83
CA ILE A 510 -0.48 18.27 7.26
C ILE A 510 -1.78 17.49 7.02
N HIS A 511 -1.71 16.22 6.60
CA HIS A 511 -2.89 15.46 6.14
C HIS A 511 -3.31 14.31 7.08
N ALA A 512 -2.46 13.90 8.02
CA ALA A 512 -2.70 12.79 8.93
C ALA A 512 -2.51 13.18 10.40
N GLY A 513 -2.26 14.47 10.69
CA GLY A 513 -2.04 14.98 12.03
C GLY A 513 -0.66 14.64 12.60
N ALA A 514 -0.46 14.95 13.89
CA ALA A 514 0.86 14.81 14.53
C ALA A 514 1.40 13.37 14.46
N LEU A 515 2.67 13.23 14.11
CA LEU A 515 3.36 11.94 14.07
C LEU A 515 3.42 11.32 15.47
N GLN A 516 2.92 10.09 15.61
CA GLN A 516 2.84 9.38 16.89
C GLN A 516 4.10 8.55 17.23
N PHE A 517 5.18 8.74 16.47
CA PHE A 517 6.44 8.02 16.61
C PHE A 517 7.49 8.90 17.29
N GLU A 518 8.35 8.31 18.11
CA GLU A 518 9.57 9.01 18.52
C GLU A 518 10.45 9.22 17.29
N VAL A 519 11.06 10.41 17.13
CA VAL A 519 12.01 10.68 16.06
C VAL A 519 13.42 10.77 16.63
N LEU A 520 14.30 9.87 16.19
CA LEU A 520 15.69 9.79 16.61
C LEU A 520 16.61 9.95 15.39
N ASN A 521 17.52 10.93 15.44
CA ASN A 521 18.45 11.26 14.36
C ASN A 521 17.79 11.48 12.98
N GLY A 522 16.51 11.91 12.95
CA GLY A 522 15.74 12.12 11.72
C GLY A 522 14.91 10.91 11.26
N PHE A 523 14.87 9.83 12.04
CA PHE A 523 14.12 8.62 11.73
C PHE A 523 13.02 8.38 12.76
N PRO A 524 11.76 8.18 12.36
CA PRO A 524 10.75 7.66 13.26
C PRO A 524 11.20 6.28 13.78
N ILE A 525 10.92 5.98 15.04
CA ILE A 525 11.25 4.71 15.67
C ILE A 525 10.12 4.19 16.56
N THR A 526 10.11 2.88 16.76
CA THR A 526 9.32 2.22 17.81
C THR A 526 10.15 1.13 18.46
N ILE A 527 10.11 1.03 19.78
CA ILE A 527 10.76 -0.03 20.54
C ILE A 527 9.69 -0.73 21.38
N THR A 528 9.56 -2.05 21.26
CA THR A 528 8.50 -2.80 21.93
C THR A 528 8.99 -4.12 22.51
N GLU A 529 8.59 -4.43 23.74
CA GLU A 529 8.86 -5.72 24.37
C GLU A 529 7.89 -6.80 23.83
N VAL A 530 8.42 -7.92 23.35
CA VAL A 530 7.69 -9.09 22.84
C VAL A 530 8.44 -10.38 23.17
N ASP A 531 7.73 -11.48 23.46
CA ASP A 531 8.35 -12.78 23.84
C ASP A 531 8.13 -13.90 22.82
N ARG A 532 7.73 -13.56 21.59
CA ARG A 532 7.38 -14.55 20.55
C ARG A 532 8.49 -14.86 19.54
N HIS A 533 9.55 -14.06 19.52
CA HIS A 533 10.65 -14.21 18.55
C HIS A 533 11.73 -15.17 19.05
N ASP A 534 12.43 -15.83 18.15
CA ASP A 534 13.56 -16.70 18.53
C ASP A 534 14.76 -15.86 19.01
N ALA A 535 15.16 -14.88 18.19
CA ALA A 535 16.21 -13.92 18.54
C ALA A 535 15.73 -12.95 19.64
N PRO A 536 16.55 -12.69 20.69
CA PRO A 536 16.27 -11.70 21.73
C PRO A 536 16.00 -10.28 21.25
N MET A 537 16.63 -9.85 20.15
CA MET A 537 16.37 -8.57 19.50
C MET A 537 16.02 -8.79 18.04
N THR A 538 15.02 -8.05 17.54
CA THR A 538 14.69 -7.98 16.11
C THR A 538 14.65 -6.51 15.69
N LEU A 539 15.44 -6.16 14.68
CA LEU A 539 15.40 -4.87 14.00
C LEU A 539 14.64 -5.03 12.71
N ILE A 540 13.55 -4.30 12.55
CA ILE A 540 12.68 -4.28 11.37
C ILE A 540 12.80 -2.90 10.74
N THR A 541 13.04 -2.86 9.44
CA THR A 541 13.09 -1.61 8.67
C THR A 541 11.76 -1.36 7.97
N GLU A 542 11.35 -0.12 7.77
CA GLU A 542 10.10 0.19 7.07
C GLU A 542 10.38 1.35 6.12
N TYR A 543 10.79 1.03 4.89
CA TYR A 543 11.01 2.01 3.81
C TYR A 543 9.74 2.14 2.94
N PRO A 544 9.32 3.36 2.54
CA PRO A 544 8.21 3.55 1.61
C PRO A 544 8.60 3.09 0.20
N ASP A 545 8.60 1.78 -0.06
CA ASP A 545 9.20 1.16 -1.23
C ASP A 545 8.25 0.25 -2.01
N GLU A 546 6.99 0.12 -1.61
CA GLU A 546 6.05 -0.74 -2.34
C GLU A 546 5.97 -0.30 -3.80
N THR A 547 6.65 -1.09 -4.63
CA THR A 547 6.89 -0.95 -6.06
C THR A 547 7.45 0.40 -6.57
N ILE A 548 8.64 0.78 -6.09
CA ILE A 548 9.42 1.93 -6.61
C ILE A 548 10.53 1.53 -7.61
N TYR A 549 11.03 2.48 -8.40
CA TYR A 549 12.10 2.22 -9.38
C TYR A 549 13.14 3.34 -9.45
N GLY A 550 14.22 3.11 -10.21
CA GLY A 550 15.23 4.12 -10.52
C GLY A 550 15.93 4.65 -9.28
N ASP A 551 16.08 5.97 -9.19
CA ASP A 551 16.80 6.61 -8.08
C ASP A 551 16.11 6.43 -6.72
N ALA A 552 14.78 6.33 -6.68
CA ALA A 552 14.05 6.03 -5.47
C ALA A 552 14.43 4.63 -4.95
N PHE A 553 14.45 3.63 -5.84
CA PHE A 553 14.88 2.27 -5.49
C PHE A 553 16.34 2.22 -5.04
N ARG A 554 17.24 3.00 -5.68
CA ARG A 554 18.64 3.11 -5.27
C ARG A 554 18.81 3.63 -3.86
N LEU A 555 18.12 4.72 -3.52
CA LEU A 555 18.17 5.28 -2.17
C LEU A 555 17.60 4.28 -1.15
N ALA A 556 16.52 3.58 -1.50
CA ALA A 556 15.90 2.58 -0.65
C ALA A 556 16.86 1.42 -0.34
N HIS A 557 17.41 0.76 -1.37
CA HIS A 557 18.31 -0.36 -1.12
C HIS A 557 19.64 0.09 -0.49
N GLU A 558 20.06 1.35 -0.67
CA GLU A 558 21.18 1.94 0.08
C GLU A 558 20.87 2.09 1.57
N ALA A 559 19.72 2.67 1.93
CA ALA A 559 19.29 2.77 3.32
C ALA A 559 19.18 1.38 3.98
N GLN A 560 18.62 0.40 3.28
CA GLN A 560 18.56 -0.99 3.76
C GLN A 560 19.95 -1.59 3.96
N THR A 561 20.87 -1.43 2.99
CA THR A 561 22.25 -1.93 3.08
C THR A 561 22.99 -1.32 4.27
N GLN A 562 22.89 -0.01 4.45
CA GLN A 562 23.53 0.69 5.56
C GLN A 562 22.93 0.29 6.90
N THR A 563 21.64 -0.03 6.97
CA THR A 563 21.02 -0.60 8.17
C THR A 563 21.65 -1.93 8.54
N VAL A 564 21.90 -2.82 7.57
CA VAL A 564 22.55 -4.12 7.83
C VAL A 564 23.95 -3.92 8.42
N LEU A 565 24.77 -3.09 7.79
CA LEU A 565 26.14 -2.84 8.22
C LEU A 565 26.17 -2.19 9.61
N ALA A 566 25.36 -1.14 9.83
CA ALA A 566 25.30 -0.44 11.10
C ALA A 566 24.79 -1.32 12.23
N ALA A 567 23.80 -2.18 11.97
CA ALA A 567 23.27 -3.11 12.95
C ALA A 567 24.30 -4.19 13.33
N TYR A 568 25.05 -4.68 12.35
CA TYR A 568 26.16 -5.61 12.58
C TYR A 568 27.25 -4.99 13.46
N ASP A 569 27.72 -3.80 13.10
CA ASP A 569 28.78 -3.09 13.82
C ASP A 569 28.35 -2.72 15.25
N ALA A 570 27.12 -2.21 15.40
CA ALA A 570 26.55 -1.90 16.70
C ALA A 570 26.47 -3.13 17.61
N LEU A 571 26.12 -4.30 17.08
CA LEU A 571 26.10 -5.53 17.87
C LEU A 571 27.51 -5.90 18.35
N GLN A 572 28.51 -5.88 17.47
CA GLN A 572 29.87 -6.26 17.86
C GLN A 572 30.41 -5.35 18.98
N GLU A 573 30.21 -4.04 18.84
CA GLU A 573 30.63 -3.06 19.85
C GLU A 573 29.93 -3.28 21.20
N MET A 574 28.60 -3.47 21.19
CA MET A 574 27.81 -3.69 22.41
C MET A 574 28.20 -4.96 23.16
N MET A 575 28.53 -6.02 22.42
CA MET A 575 28.90 -7.30 23.01
C MET A 575 30.35 -7.33 23.51
N ALA A 576 31.26 -6.59 22.87
CA ALA A 576 32.61 -6.39 23.37
C ALA A 576 32.61 -5.65 24.72
N GLU A 577 31.78 -4.62 24.89
CA GLU A 577 31.69 -3.85 26.14
C GLU A 577 31.13 -4.64 27.32
N SER A 578 30.25 -5.61 27.04
CA SER A 578 29.68 -6.51 28.06
C SER A 578 30.70 -7.50 28.64
N LEU A 579 31.86 -7.68 27.99
CA LEU A 579 32.96 -8.53 28.47
C LEU A 579 33.98 -7.77 29.34
N THR A 580 33.84 -6.44 29.45
CA THR A 580 34.77 -5.54 30.18
C THR A 580 34.28 -5.09 31.56
N VAL A 581 33.18 -5.66 32.07
CA VAL A 581 32.62 -5.36 33.42
C VAL A 581 32.88 -6.49 34.40
#